data_AF-A0A7T8JX71-F1
#
_entry.id   AF-A0A7T8JX71-F1
#
_cell.length_a   1.000
_cell.length_b   1.000
_cell.length_c   1.000
_cell.angle_alpha   90.00
_cell.angle_beta   90.00
_cell.angle_gamma   90.00
#
_symmetry.space_group_name_H-M   'P 1'
#
loop_
_entity.id
_entity.type
_entity.pdbx_description
1 polymer ?
#
loop_
_entity_poly.entity_id
_entity_poly.type
_entity_poly.pdbx_seq_one_letter_code
_entity_poly.pdbx_strand_id
1 'polypeptide(L)' 'MRWSNEERAFAVEAYFSNRQSVVATQRAFRNRFNVAPRGPVPDRKSNVTWAIPGNCMKEVCIH' A
#
# COMPACT_ATOMS: atom_id res chain seq x y z
N MET A 1 13.90 -0.39 -4.64
CA MET A 1 12.85 0.66 -4.65
C MET A 1 12.44 0.93 -3.21
N ARG A 2 12.33 2.18 -2.81
CA ARG A 2 11.95 2.56 -1.44
C ARG A 2 10.64 3.31 -1.50
N TRP A 3 9.56 2.64 -1.08
CA TRP A 3 8.24 3.26 -0.94
C TRP A 3 8.24 4.21 0.24
N SER A 4 7.63 5.38 0.07
CA SER A 4 7.39 6.34 1.13
C SER A 4 6.41 5.79 2.18
N ASN A 5 6.40 6.39 3.37
CA ASN A 5 5.45 6.02 4.41
C ASN A 5 3.99 6.23 3.97
N GLU A 6 3.71 7.29 3.20
CA GLU A 6 2.39 7.57 2.65
C GLU A 6 1.94 6.50 1.65
N GLU A 7 2.80 6.11 0.71
CA GLU A 7 2.50 5.05 -0.26
C GLU A 7 2.21 3.72 0.45
N ARG A 8 2.99 3.40 1.49
CA ARG A 8 2.81 2.16 2.27
C ARG A 8 1.51 2.18 3.07
N ALA A 9 1.19 3.29 3.73
CA ALA A 9 -0.05 3.45 4.48
C ALA A 9 -1.27 3.30 3.57
N PHE A 10 -1.29 4.03 2.45
CA PHE A 10 -2.36 3.93 1.46
C PHE A 10 -2.53 2.51 0.93
N ALA A 11 -1.43 1.81 0.62
CA ALA A 11 -1.49 0.44 0.11
C ALA A 11 -2.10 -0.54 1.11
N VAL A 12 -1.77 -0.41 2.40
CA VAL A 12 -2.34 -1.25 3.48
C VAL A 12 -3.82 -0.95 3.69
N GLU A 13 -4.19 0.32 3.80
CA GLU A 13 -5.59 0.74 3.95
C GLU A 13 -6.44 0.28 2.77
N ALA A 14 -6.00 0.58 1.53
CA ALA A 14 -6.70 0.17 0.33
C ALA A 14 -6.82 -1.36 0.22
N TYR A 15 -5.84 -2.12 0.70
CA TYR A 15 -5.91 -3.58 0.72
C TYR A 15 -7.04 -4.09 1.63
N PHE A 16 -7.15 -3.55 2.85
CA PHE A 16 -8.23 -3.94 3.76
C PHE A 16 -9.60 -3.44 3.28
N SER A 17 -9.70 -2.20 2.80
CA SER A 17 -10.96 -1.63 2.27
C SER A 17 -11.47 -2.38 1.04
N ASN A 18 -10.58 -2.94 0.21
CA ASN A 18 -10.94 -3.74 -0.97
C ASN A 18 -11.06 -5.25 -0.67
N ARG A 19 -11.40 -5.63 0.57
CA ARG A 19 -11.56 -7.03 0.98
C ARG A 19 -10.34 -7.90 0.65
N GLN A 20 -9.15 -7.36 0.86
CA GLN A 20 -7.87 -8.05 0.59
C GLN A 20 -7.63 -8.38 -0.89
N SER A 21 -8.29 -7.66 -1.81
CA SER A 21 -8.04 -7.79 -3.25
C SER A 21 -6.78 -7.05 -3.68
N VAL A 22 -5.75 -7.80 -4.04
CA VAL A 22 -4.46 -7.26 -4.54
C VAL A 22 -4.67 -6.45 -5.82
N VAL A 23 -5.49 -6.94 -6.75
CA VAL A 23 -5.74 -6.29 -8.04
C VAL A 23 -6.45 -4.94 -7.85
N ALA A 24 -7.47 -4.90 -6.99
CA ALA A 24 -8.17 -3.66 -6.68
C ALA A 24 -7.25 -2.65 -5.98
N THR A 25 -6.42 -3.12 -5.05
CA THR A 25 -5.40 -2.30 -4.37
C THR A 25 -4.42 -1.70 -5.37
N GLN A 26 -3.87 -2.51 -6.28
CA GLN A 26 -2.92 -2.04 -7.29
C GLN A 26 -3.54 -1.04 -8.26
N ARG A 27 -4.82 -1.22 -8.62
CA ARG A 27 -5.56 -0.23 -9.43
C ARG A 27 -5.74 1.08 -8.69
N ALA A 28 -6.18 1.04 -7.43
CA ALA A 28 -6.32 2.23 -6.59
C ALA A 28 -4.97 2.95 -6.40
N PHE A 29 -3.90 2.19 -6.16
CA PHE A 29 -2.54 2.71 -6.00
C PHE A 29 -2.05 3.41 -7.27
N ARG A 30 -2.25 2.78 -8.44
CA ARG A 30 -1.89 3.40 -9.73
C ARG A 30 -2.59 4.73 -9.94
N ASN A 31 -3.89 4.77 -9.66
CA ASN A 31 -4.69 5.98 -9.82
C ASN A 31 -4.28 7.08 -8.84
N ARG A 32 -3.96 6.74 -7.59
CA ARG A 32 -3.58 7.70 -6.54
C ARG A 32 -2.22 8.35 -6.81
N PHE A 33 -1.23 7.56 -7.22
CA PHE A 33 0.16 8.02 -7.37
C PHE A 33 0.58 8.22 -8.84
N ASN A 34 -0.39 8.22 -9.76
CA ASN A 34 -0.16 8.38 -11.21
C ASN A 34 0.95 7.44 -11.75
N VAL A 35 0.94 6.19 -11.30
CA VAL A 35 1.94 5.20 -11.70
C VAL A 35 1.66 4.75 -13.13
N ALA A 36 2.67 4.84 -13.99
CA ALA A 36 2.59 4.40 -15.37
C ALA A 36 2.11 2.94 -15.50
N PRO A 37 1.56 2.51 -16.66
CA PRO A 37 1.03 1.15 -16.82
C PRO A 37 2.03 0.04 -16.43
N ARG A 38 3.30 0.19 -16.81
CA ARG A 38 4.41 -0.70 -16.45
C ARG A 38 5.19 -0.25 -15.20
N GLY A 39 4.70 0.78 -14.53
CA GLY A 39 5.30 1.27 -13.30
C GLY A 39 5.14 0.26 -12.16
N PRO A 40 6.07 0.29 -11.20
CA PRO A 40 6.05 -0.59 -10.04
C PRO A 40 4.81 -0.32 -9.17
N VAL A 41 4.25 -1.37 -8.57
CA VAL A 41 3.16 -1.30 -7.60
C VAL A 41 3.40 -2.28 -6.46
N PRO A 42 2.80 -2.08 -5.28
CA PRO A 42 2.86 -3.03 -4.19
C PRO A 42 2.32 -4.40 -4.60
N ASP A 43 3.07 -5.45 -4.28
CA ASP A 43 2.62 -6.83 -4.39
C ASP A 43 1.94 -7.31 -3.10
N ARG A 44 1.29 -8.49 -3.15
CA ARG A 44 0.58 -9.06 -1.99
C ARG A 44 1.50 -9.22 -0.77
N LYS A 45 2.75 -9.63 -1.00
CA LYS A 45 3.71 -9.91 0.07
C LYS A 45 4.11 -8.62 0.78
N SER A 46 4.27 -7.54 0.01
CA SER A 46 4.57 -6.20 0.50
C SER A 46 3.42 -5.65 1.35
N ASN A 47 2.17 -5.74 0.85
CA ASN A 47 0.98 -5.30 1.59
C ASN A 47 0.82 -6.04 2.92
N VAL A 48 0.98 -7.36 2.92
CA VAL A 48 0.88 -8.18 4.14
C VAL A 48 2.03 -7.87 5.11
N THR A 49 3.25 -7.68 4.61
CA THR A 49 4.42 -7.38 5.45
C THR A 49 4.30 -6.02 6.14
N TRP A 50 3.70 -5.03 5.48
CA TRP A 50 3.47 -3.70 6.07
C TRP A 50 2.28 -3.65 7.02
N ALA A 51 1.30 -4.55 6.86
CA ALA A 51 0.18 -4.71 7.77
C ALA A 51 0.58 -5.33 9.13
N ILE A 52 1.79 -5.91 9.25
CA ILE A 52 2.26 -6.48 10.52
C ILE A 52 2.68 -5.32 11.45
N PRO A 53 2.03 -5.18 12.63
CA PRO A 53 2.16 -4.01 13.50
C PRO A 53 3.58 -3.80 14.07
N GLY A 54 4.47 -4.78 13.95
CA GLY A 54 5.88 -4.68 14.36
C GLY A 54 6.79 -3.91 13.40
N ASN A 55 6.39 -3.68 12.14
CA ASN A 55 7.31 -3.19 11.10
C ASN A 55 6.98 -1.84 10.44
N CYS A 56 5.77 -1.28 10.60
CA CYS A 56 5.46 0.03 10.01
C CYS A 56 4.18 0.68 10.55
N MET A 57 4.09 1.00 11.84
CA MET A 57 2.93 1.75 12.36
C MET A 57 3.28 2.70 13.51
N LYS A 58 4.54 3.17 13.60
CA LYS A 58 4.95 4.10 14.67
C LYS A 58 4.85 5.58 14.28
N GLU A 59 4.68 5.89 12.99
CA GLU A 59 4.71 7.28 12.50
C GLU A 59 3.43 7.73 11.77
N VAL A 60 2.43 6.87 11.61
CA VAL A 60 1.17 7.19 10.89
C VAL A 60 -0.04 7.33 11.82
N CYS A 61 0.08 6.91 13.09
CA CYS A 61 -0.97 7.14 14.09
C CYS A 61 -0.73 8.44 14.89
N ILE A 62 -0.66 9.61 14.24
CA ILE A 62 -1.01 10.89 14.89
C ILE A 62 -1.68 11.80 13.85
N HIS A 63 -3.01 11.70 13.75
CA HIS A 63 -3.87 12.86 13.88
C HIS A 63 -5.16 12.44 14.59
#